data_AF-A0A181ZG92-F1
#
_entry.id   AF-A0A181ZG92-F1
#
_cell.length_a   1.000
_cell.length_b   1.000
_cell.length_c   1.000
_cell.angle_alpha   90.00
_cell.angle_beta   90.00
_cell.angle_gamma   90.00
#
_symmetry.space_group_name_H-M   'P 1'
#
loop_
_entity.id
_entity.type
_entity.pdbx_description
1 polymer ?
#
loop_
_entity_poly.entity_id
_entity_poly.type
_entity_poly.pdbx_seq_one_letter_code
_entity_poly.pdbx_strand_id
1 'polypeptide(L)' 'MSNDDTAYSPSSERETEASQHLQRDDDDLRADGIDPSKVTAAPGTGGADDAGDVEPAPEDLHLPWQSEDDRRG' A
#
# COMPACT_ATOMS: atom_id res chain seq x y z
N MET A 1 -25.17 13.03 -3.77
CA MET A 1 -23.91 12.43 -3.30
C MET A 1 -22.77 13.14 -4.03
N SER A 2 -21.79 13.72 -3.34
CA SER A 2 -20.62 14.33 -4.00
C SER A 2 -19.73 13.24 -4.56
N ASN A 3 -19.32 13.39 -5.82
CA ASN A 3 -18.48 12.46 -6.58
C ASN A 3 -16.99 12.57 -6.23
N ASP A 4 -16.69 12.95 -4.98
CA ASP A 4 -15.35 13.35 -4.51
C ASP A 4 -14.59 12.21 -3.81
N ASP A 5 -15.27 11.09 -3.55
CA ASP A 5 -14.66 9.90 -2.91
C ASP A 5 -13.60 9.18 -3.79
N THR A 6 -13.40 9.62 -5.03
CA THR A 6 -12.43 9.01 -5.98
C THR A 6 -11.75 10.06 -6.86
N ALA A 7 -11.67 11.32 -6.41
CA ALA A 7 -10.99 12.37 -7.15
C ALA A 7 -9.48 12.07 -7.23
N TYR A 8 -9.08 11.39 -8.31
CA TYR A 8 -7.69 11.07 -8.61
C TYR A 8 -6.91 12.37 -8.77
N SER A 9 -6.18 12.73 -7.72
CA SER A 9 -5.40 13.94 -7.66
C SER A 9 -3.94 13.55 -7.85
N PRO A 10 -3.28 14.00 -8.94
CA PRO A 10 -1.87 13.70 -9.19
C PRO A 10 -0.94 14.11 -8.04
N SER A 11 -1.40 15.04 -7.19
CA SER A 11 -0.70 15.42 -5.96
C SER A 11 -0.70 14.28 -4.93
N SER A 12 -1.82 13.58 -4.75
CA SER A 12 -1.95 12.49 -3.78
C SER A 12 -1.08 11.28 -4.12
N GLU A 13 -0.91 10.96 -5.40
CA GLU A 13 0.02 9.90 -5.82
C GLU A 13 1.46 10.26 -5.48
N ARG A 14 1.91 11.48 -5.82
CA ARG A 14 3.26 11.94 -5.45
C ARG A 14 3.50 11.95 -3.95
N GLU A 15 2.51 12.36 -3.17
CA GLU A 15 2.59 12.33 -1.71
C GLU A 15 2.65 10.90 -1.16
N THR A 16 1.89 9.99 -1.77
CA THR A 16 1.91 8.56 -1.41
C THR A 16 3.27 7.94 -1.74
N GLU A 17 3.82 8.20 -2.92
CA GLU A 17 5.16 7.72 -3.31
C GLU A 17 6.26 8.29 -2.41
N ALA A 18 6.22 9.60 -2.13
CA ALA A 18 7.19 10.23 -1.23
C ALA A 18 7.15 9.62 0.18
N SER A 19 5.96 9.26 0.67
CA SER A 19 5.78 8.66 2.00
C SER A 19 6.37 7.26 2.08
N GLN A 20 6.41 6.48 0.99
CA GLN A 20 7.06 5.17 0.97
C GLN A 20 8.58 5.25 1.13
N HIS A 21 9.18 6.41 0.81
CA HIS A 21 10.62 6.64 0.95
C HIS A 21 10.99 7.38 2.24
N LEU A 22 10.00 7.83 3.03
CA LEU A 22 10.22 8.58 4.25
C LEU A 22 10.54 7.64 5.42
N GLN A 23 11.79 7.18 5.47
CA GLN A 23 12.33 6.46 6.62
C GLN A 23 12.52 7.41 7.79
N ARG A 24 12.00 7.03 8.97
CA ARG A 24 12.29 7.75 10.21
C ARG A 24 13.68 7.37 10.69
N ASP A 25 14.40 8.33 11.26
CA ASP A 25 15.66 8.03 11.92
C ASP A 25 15.45 7.47 13.34
N ASP A 26 16.52 6.92 13.91
CA ASP A 26 16.45 6.29 15.21
C ASP A 26 16.07 7.25 16.35
N ASP A 27 16.43 8.53 16.27
CA ASP A 27 16.13 9.50 17.32
C ASP A 27 14.65 9.89 17.32
N ASP A 28 14.07 10.04 16.13
CA ASP A 28 12.62 10.18 15.96
C ASP A 28 11.86 8.96 16.50
N LEU A 29 12.35 7.74 16.23
CA LEU A 29 11.74 6.51 16.76
C LEU A 29 11.81 6.45 18.30
N ARG A 30 12.97 6.79 18.87
CA ARG A 30 13.16 6.84 20.33
C ARG A 30 12.27 7.89 21.00
N ALA A 31 12.04 9.03 20.36
CA ALA A 31 11.16 10.09 20.88
C ALA A 31 9.72 9.60 21.09
N ASP A 32 9.26 8.68 20.25
CA ASP A 32 7.93 8.04 20.35
C ASP A 32 7.93 6.79 21.26
N GLY A 33 9.05 6.47 21.90
CA GLY A 33 9.21 5.27 22.73
C GLY A 33 9.32 3.97 21.93
N ILE A 34 9.60 4.05 20.64
CA ILE A 34 9.86 2.90 19.77
C ILE A 34 11.34 2.51 19.92
N ASP A 35 11.63 1.22 20.09
CA ASP A 35 12.99 0.68 20.13
C ASP A 35 13.47 0.42 18.69
N PRO A 36 14.41 1.22 18.15
CA PRO A 36 14.85 1.07 16.75
C PRO A 36 15.52 -0.28 16.48
N SER A 37 16.06 -0.97 17.50
CA SER A 37 16.63 -2.31 17.32
C SER A 37 15.59 -3.39 16.99
N LYS A 38 14.32 -3.10 17.24
CA LYS A 38 13.18 -3.96 16.89
C LYS A 38 12.60 -3.65 15.52
N VAL A 39 13.03 -2.56 14.88
CA VAL A 39 12.65 -2.22 13.51
C VAL A 39 13.58 -2.97 12.56
N THR A 40 13.11 -4.10 12.04
CA THR A 40 13.91 -4.98 11.17
C THR A 40 13.69 -4.71 9.69
N ALA A 41 12.66 -3.94 9.35
CA ALA A 41 12.30 -3.57 7.99
C ALA A 41 11.83 -2.13 7.95
N ALA A 42 12.24 -1.46 6.89
CA ALA A 42 11.85 -0.11 6.53
C ALA A 42 10.43 -0.15 5.90
N PRO A 43 9.55 0.86 6.10
CA PRO A 43 8.34 0.98 5.31
C PRO A 43 8.64 0.90 3.81
N GLY A 44 7.79 0.19 3.05
CA GLY A 44 7.92 0.03 1.60
C GLY A 44 8.93 -1.02 1.11
N THR A 45 9.70 -1.70 1.98
CA THR A 45 10.70 -2.68 1.49
C THR A 45 10.15 -4.09 1.25
N GLY A 46 9.01 -4.46 1.86
CA GLY A 46 8.65 -5.87 2.05
C GLY A 46 9.69 -6.58 2.93
N GLY A 47 9.28 -7.51 3.79
CA GLY A 47 10.25 -8.36 4.51
C GLY A 47 10.94 -9.34 3.55
N ALA A 48 11.98 -10.04 4.01
CA ALA A 48 12.58 -11.13 3.23
C ALA A 48 11.59 -12.28 2.90
N ASP A 49 10.54 -12.41 3.72
CA ASP A 49 9.43 -13.35 3.53
C ASP A 49 8.23 -12.73 2.80
N ASP A 50 8.35 -11.49 2.32
CA ASP A 50 7.30 -10.84 1.55
C ASP A 50 7.31 -11.42 0.13
N ALA A 51 6.20 -12.03 -0.26
CA ALA A 51 6.06 -12.61 -1.60
C ALA A 51 6.07 -11.55 -2.72
N GLY A 52 6.05 -10.26 -2.36
CA GLY A 52 5.89 -9.14 -3.28
C GLY A 52 4.45 -9.05 -3.80
N ASP A 53 4.34 -8.51 -5.01
CA ASP A 53 3.07 -8.44 -5.74
C ASP A 53 2.62 -9.86 -6.11
N VAL A 54 1.59 -10.35 -5.41
CA VAL A 54 0.97 -11.64 -5.69
C VAL A 54 -0.23 -11.41 -6.60
N GLU A 55 -0.18 -11.95 -7.82
CA GLU A 55 -1.37 -11.96 -8.68
C GLU A 55 -2.41 -12.89 -8.03
N PRO A 56 -3.55 -12.36 -7.55
CA PRO A 56 -4.60 -13.20 -6.98
C PRO A 56 -5.15 -14.13 -8.05
N ALA A 57 -5.55 -15.35 -7.66
CA ALA A 57 -6.24 -16.22 -8.60
C ALA A 57 -7.54 -15.54 -9.06
N PRO A 58 -7.96 -15.71 -10.34
CA PRO A 58 -9.17 -15.08 -10.84
C PRO A 58 -10.45 -15.43 -10.05
N GLU A 59 -10.45 -16.55 -9.34
CA GLU A 59 -11.53 -16.99 -8.45
C GLU A 59 -11.54 -16.30 -7.08
N ASP A 60 -10.40 -15.77 -6.65
CA ASP A 60 -10.23 -15.01 -5.41
C ASP A 60 -10.45 -13.49 -5.61
N LEU A 61 -10.69 -13.06 -6.85
CA LEU A 61 -11.00 -11.68 -7.21
C LEU A 61 -12.50 -11.39 -7.02
N HIS A 62 -12.87 -10.88 -5.84
CA HIS A 62 -14.24 -10.43 -5.55
C HIS A 62 -14.49 -8.98 -6.03
N LEU A 63 -14.33 -8.75 -7.34
CA LEU A 63 -14.50 -7.42 -7.93
C LEU A 63 -15.97 -7.16 -8.29
N PRO A 64 -16.58 -6.04 -7.85
CA PRO A 64 -18.02 -5.82 -7.99
C PRO A 64 -18.50 -5.58 -9.44
N TRP A 65 -17.60 -5.31 -10.39
CA TRP A 65 -17.91 -5.14 -11.81
C TRP A 65 -17.55 -6.34 -12.69
N GLN A 66 -16.81 -7.34 -12.18
CA GLN A 66 -16.51 -8.56 -12.94
C GLN A 66 -17.62 -9.60 -12.73
N SER A 67 -18.80 -9.34 -13.29
CA SER A 67 -19.83 -10.38 -13.42
C SER A 67 -19.46 -11.35 -14.55
N GLU A 68 -19.87 -12.61 -14.44
CA GLU A 68 -19.62 -13.65 -15.47
C GLU A 68 -20.09 -13.27 -16.89
N ASP A 69 -21.02 -12.32 -17.00
CA ASP A 69 -21.55 -11.80 -18.26
C ASP A 69 -20.51 -10.98 -19.03
N ASP A 70 -19.65 -10.23 -18.34
CA ASP A 70 -18.61 -9.38 -18.96
C ASP A 70 -17.45 -10.20 -19.55
N ARG A 71 -17.21 -11.41 -18.99
CA ARG A 71 -16.19 -12.36 -19.47
C ARG A 71 -16.63 -13.09 -20.76
N ARG A 72 -17.93 -13.08 -21.11
CA ARG A 72 -18.51 -13.78 -22.28
C ARG A 72 -18.75 -12.85 -23.49
N GLY A 73 -18.13 -11.67 -23.53
CA GLY A 73 -18.18 -10.75 -24.67
C GLY A 73 -17.89 -11.41 -26.02
#